data_AF-A0AAW2ETY7-F1
#
_entry.id   AF-A0AAW2ETY7-F1
#
_cell.length_a   1.000
_cell.length_b   1.000
_cell.length_c   1.000
_cell.angle_alpha   90.00
_cell.angle_beta   90.00
_cell.angle_gamma   90.00
#
_symmetry.space_group_name_H-M   'P 1'
#
loop_
_entity.id
_entity.type
_entity.pdbx_description
1 polymer ?
#
loop_
_entity_poly.entity_id
_entity_poly.type
_entity_poly.pdbx_seq_one_letter_code
_entity_poly.pdbx_strand_id
1 'polypeptide(L)'
;MAEETSSVSNLLTRLKGYLKEAPFFCKIIELVLCIIAAGLVAGPFQQNQIRPPDIHHVAIFHVAIGGYILINGVLILSHFLGEKLPKKTALIFSTMGAILCCTAGLILIRDWDNFSSNLILAYLQEYSDQMVAAGSFAILAALIFAIDTYFTNKND
;
A
#
# COMPACT_ATOMS: atom_id res chain seq x y z
N MET A 1 34.05 21.44 -20.08
CA MET A 1 33.57 21.72 -18.70
C MET A 1 32.23 22.45 -18.63
N ALA A 2 31.75 23.13 -19.69
CA ALA A 2 30.44 23.82 -19.67
C ALA A 2 29.22 22.93 -20.05
N GLU A 3 29.45 21.79 -20.73
CA GLU A 3 28.36 20.86 -21.13
C GLU A 3 27.86 19.98 -19.96
N GLU A 4 28.74 19.58 -19.04
CA GLU A 4 28.31 18.76 -17.89
C GLU A 4 27.44 19.56 -16.90
N THR A 5 27.70 20.85 -16.74
CA THR A 5 26.94 21.73 -15.85
C THR A 5 25.52 22.02 -16.39
N SER A 6 25.33 22.06 -17.71
CA SER A 6 24.02 22.27 -18.33
C SER A 6 23.15 21.00 -18.28
N SER A 7 23.76 19.82 -18.43
CA SER A 7 23.12 18.51 -18.29
C SER A 7 22.58 18.30 -16.86
N VAL A 8 23.42 18.53 -15.85
CA VAL A 8 23.05 18.37 -14.43
C VAL A 8 21.97 19.38 -14.02
N SER A 9 22.06 20.62 -14.51
CA SER A 9 21.03 21.65 -14.32
C SER A 9 19.67 21.24 -14.90
N ASN A 10 19.63 20.74 -16.14
CA ASN A 10 18.40 20.26 -16.77
C ASN A 10 17.81 19.03 -16.08
N LEU A 11 18.66 18.10 -15.62
CA LEU A 11 18.25 16.94 -14.84
C LEU A 11 17.63 17.33 -13.51
N LEU A 12 18.27 18.25 -12.78
CA LEU A 12 17.76 18.80 -11.52
C LEU A 12 16.43 19.53 -11.71
N THR A 13 16.28 20.28 -12.79
CA THR A 13 15.03 21.01 -13.08
C THR A 13 13.88 20.04 -13.40
N ARG A 14 14.16 18.96 -14.16
CA ARG A 14 13.19 17.90 -14.44
C ARG A 14 12.85 17.07 -13.19
N LEU A 15 13.85 16.71 -12.38
CA LEU A 15 13.66 16.04 -11.09
C LEU A 15 12.82 16.90 -10.15
N LYS A 16 13.05 18.21 -10.09
CA LYS A 16 12.27 19.14 -9.26
C LYS A 16 10.81 19.24 -9.72
N GLY A 17 10.56 19.18 -11.03
CA GLY A 17 9.20 19.06 -11.57
C GLY A 17 8.52 17.75 -11.17
N TYR A 18 9.24 16.63 -11.29
CA TYR A 18 8.73 15.31 -10.91
C TYR A 18 8.49 15.19 -9.39
N LEU A 19 9.37 15.76 -8.57
CA LEU A 19 9.24 15.80 -7.11
C LEU A 19 8.02 16.60 -6.65
N LYS A 20 7.58 17.60 -7.43
CA LYS A 20 6.41 18.41 -7.12
C LYS A 20 5.10 17.63 -7.29
N GLU A 21 5.06 16.72 -8.27
CA GLU A 21 3.90 15.85 -8.54
C GLU A 21 4.03 14.44 -7.90
N ALA A 22 5.21 14.11 -7.37
CA ALA A 22 5.52 12.84 -6.72
C ALA A 22 4.49 12.38 -5.66
N PRO A 23 4.00 13.24 -4.74
CA PRO A 23 3.04 12.77 -3.73
C PRO A 23 1.71 12.31 -4.35
N PHE A 24 1.26 12.94 -5.44
CA PHE A 24 0.06 12.51 -6.15
C PHE A 24 0.24 11.13 -6.80
N PHE A 25 1.36 10.92 -7.50
CA PHE A 25 1.67 9.62 -8.09
C PHE A 25 1.84 8.53 -7.03
N CYS A 26 2.43 8.85 -5.86
CA CYS A 26 2.52 7.92 -4.76
C CYS A 26 1.13 7.50 -4.27
N LYS A 27 0.17 8.42 -4.13
CA LYS A 27 -1.21 8.08 -3.76
C LYS A 27 -1.87 7.10 -4.72
N ILE A 28 -1.64 7.25 -6.02
CA ILE A 28 -2.15 6.31 -7.02
C ILE A 28 -1.53 4.93 -6.83
N ILE A 29 -0.21 4.85 -6.65
CA ILE A 29 0.48 3.58 -6.45
C ILE A 29 0.03 2.90 -5.16
N GLU A 30 -0.07 3.65 -4.05
CA GLU A 30 -0.60 3.16 -2.78
C GLU A 30 -2.01 2.59 -2.94
N LEU A 31 -2.90 3.31 -3.63
CA LEU A 31 -4.26 2.86 -3.90
C LEU A 31 -4.28 1.54 -4.69
N VAL A 32 -3.49 1.45 -5.77
CA VAL A 32 -3.42 0.24 -6.60
C VAL A 32 -2.91 -0.95 -5.79
N LEU A 33 -1.85 -0.77 -4.99
CA LEU A 33 -1.31 -1.83 -4.14
C LEU A 33 -2.33 -2.27 -3.08
N CYS A 34 -3.05 -1.33 -2.46
CA CYS A 34 -4.10 -1.65 -1.50
C CYS A 34 -5.27 -2.42 -2.14
N ILE A 35 -5.70 -2.04 -3.35
CA ILE A 35 -6.77 -2.75 -4.07
C ILE A 35 -6.34 -4.18 -4.42
N ILE A 36 -5.11 -4.36 -4.91
CA ILE A 36 -4.56 -5.69 -5.22
C ILE A 36 -4.51 -6.55 -3.95
N ALA A 37 -3.97 -5.99 -2.85
CA ALA A 37 -3.87 -6.68 -1.57
C ALA A 37 -5.24 -7.08 -1.01
N ALA A 38 -6.25 -6.18 -1.09
CA ALA A 38 -7.61 -6.48 -0.68
C ALA A 38 -8.25 -7.57 -1.56
N GLY A 39 -8.09 -7.49 -2.89
CA GLY A 39 -8.62 -8.46 -3.84
C GLY A 39 -8.05 -9.86 -3.65
N LEU A 40 -6.75 -9.98 -3.38
CA LEU A 40 -6.08 -11.25 -3.09
C LEU A 40 -6.65 -11.94 -1.84
N VAL A 41 -6.97 -11.17 -0.80
CA VAL A 41 -7.58 -11.72 0.42
C VAL A 41 -9.09 -12.00 0.25
N ALA A 42 -9.77 -11.29 -0.67
CA ALA A 42 -11.19 -11.46 -0.93
C ALA A 42 -11.52 -12.66 -1.83
N GLY A 43 -10.64 -13.03 -2.76
CA GLY A 43 -10.75 -14.19 -3.65
C GLY A 43 -11.24 -15.49 -2.99
N PRO A 44 -10.71 -15.92 -1.84
CA PRO A 44 -11.11 -17.16 -1.21
C PRO A 44 -12.49 -17.13 -0.54
N PHE A 45 -13.09 -15.97 -0.28
CA PHE A 45 -14.44 -15.87 0.27
C PHE A 45 -15.54 -16.16 -0.76
N GLN A 46 -15.24 -15.98 -2.05
CA GLN A 46 -16.21 -16.18 -3.14
C GLN A 46 -16.33 -17.65 -3.56
N GLN A 47 -15.27 -18.43 -3.33
CA GLN A 47 -15.26 -19.88 -3.50
C GLN A 47 -15.81 -20.50 -2.20
N ASN A 48 -17.08 -20.89 -2.20
CA ASN A 48 -17.93 -21.28 -1.07
C ASN A 48 -17.46 -22.52 -0.23
N GLN A 49 -16.15 -22.76 -0.06
CA GLN A 49 -15.61 -24.01 0.47
C GLN A 49 -14.56 -23.85 1.58
N ILE A 50 -13.99 -22.66 1.84
CA ILE A 50 -12.91 -22.53 2.83
C ILE A 50 -13.16 -21.30 3.71
N ARG A 51 -13.70 -21.52 4.92
CA ARG A 51 -13.65 -20.49 5.96
C ARG A 51 -12.18 -20.35 6.42
N PRO A 52 -11.61 -19.14 6.43
CA PRO A 52 -10.35 -18.88 7.12
C PRO A 52 -10.40 -19.43 8.55
N PRO A 53 -9.34 -20.10 9.03
CA PRO A 53 -9.26 -20.53 10.44
C PRO A 53 -9.34 -19.32 11.39
N ASP A 54 -8.69 -18.22 10.99
CA ASP A 54 -8.65 -16.96 11.75
C ASP A 54 -9.31 -15.81 11.00
N ILE A 55 -10.64 -15.82 11.02
CA ILE A 55 -11.50 -14.77 10.46
C ILE A 55 -11.16 -13.39 11.07
N HIS A 56 -10.67 -13.37 12.31
CA HIS A 56 -10.32 -12.14 13.02
C HIS A 56 -9.12 -11.41 12.40
N HIS A 57 -8.04 -12.12 12.09
CA HIS A 57 -6.84 -11.52 11.48
C HIS A 57 -7.12 -11.02 10.07
N VAL A 58 -7.88 -11.79 9.28
CA VAL A 58 -8.32 -11.40 7.95
C VAL A 58 -9.25 -10.18 7.99
N ALA A 59 -10.16 -10.11 8.97
CA ALA A 59 -11.03 -8.95 9.16
C ALA A 59 -10.23 -7.69 9.53
N ILE A 60 -9.26 -7.79 10.43
CA ILE A 60 -8.38 -6.66 10.80
C ILE A 60 -7.62 -6.16 9.57
N PHE A 61 -7.10 -7.06 8.73
CA PHE A 61 -6.45 -6.68 7.49
C PHE A 61 -7.38 -5.95 6.53
N HIS A 62 -8.60 -6.48 6.32
CA HIS A 62 -9.59 -5.85 5.42
C HIS A 62 -10.00 -4.47 5.91
N VAL A 63 -10.16 -4.28 7.22
CA VAL A 63 -10.47 -2.95 7.79
C VAL A 63 -9.32 -1.98 7.57
N ALA A 64 -8.07 -2.41 7.81
CA ALA A 64 -6.89 -1.57 7.61
C ALA A 64 -6.73 -1.17 6.14
N ILE A 65 -6.66 -2.15 5.24
CA ILE A 65 -6.46 -1.91 3.80
C ILE A 65 -7.67 -1.18 3.20
N GLY A 66 -8.90 -1.57 3.54
CA GLY A 66 -10.12 -0.92 3.07
C GLY A 66 -10.20 0.55 3.49
N GLY A 67 -9.78 0.86 4.72
CA GLY A 67 -9.65 2.24 5.19
C GLY A 67 -8.70 3.06 4.32
N TYR A 68 -7.54 2.50 3.95
CA TYR A 68 -6.56 3.19 3.09
C TYR A 68 -6.98 3.29 1.63
N ILE A 69 -7.76 2.35 1.11
CA ILE A 69 -8.39 2.48 -0.21
C ILE A 69 -9.30 3.72 -0.22
N LEU A 70 -10.16 3.87 0.80
CA LEU A 70 -11.06 5.03 0.90
C LEU A 70 -10.30 6.33 1.10
N ILE A 71 -9.33 6.36 2.03
CA ILE A 71 -8.52 7.55 2.30
C ILE A 71 -7.79 7.99 1.03
N ASN A 72 -7.07 7.09 0.36
CA ASN A 72 -6.33 7.43 -0.87
C ASN A 72 -7.28 7.84 -2.00
N GLY A 73 -8.43 7.19 -2.12
CA GLY A 73 -9.48 7.58 -3.06
C GLY A 73 -9.96 9.03 -2.83
N VAL A 74 -10.23 9.40 -1.58
CA VAL A 74 -10.62 10.77 -1.22
C VAL A 74 -9.49 11.75 -1.53
N LEU A 75 -8.25 11.44 -1.17
CA LEU A 75 -7.10 12.32 -1.42
C LEU A 75 -6.89 12.58 -2.93
N ILE A 76 -7.02 11.54 -3.76
CA ILE A 76 -6.94 11.66 -5.22
C ILE A 76 -8.11 12.48 -5.75
N LEU A 77 -9.33 12.22 -5.29
CA LEU A 77 -10.53 12.93 -5.74
C LEU A 77 -10.48 14.42 -5.36
N SER A 78 -10.06 14.76 -4.14
CA SER A 78 -9.84 16.14 -3.71
C SER A 78 -8.84 16.86 -4.60
N HIS A 79 -7.76 16.17 -5.01
CA HIS A 79 -6.80 16.73 -5.97
C HIS A 79 -7.46 17.04 -7.33
N PHE A 80 -8.32 16.15 -7.84
CA PHE A 80 -9.08 16.38 -9.08
C PHE A 80 -10.09 17.54 -8.97
N LEU A 81 -10.66 17.75 -7.78
CA LEU A 81 -11.54 18.88 -7.48
C LEU A 81 -10.79 20.22 -7.36
N GLY A 82 -9.45 20.21 -7.43
CA GLY A 82 -8.61 21.40 -7.25
C GLY A 82 -8.37 21.76 -5.78
N GLU A 83 -8.89 20.97 -4.85
CA GLU A 83 -8.69 21.15 -3.41
C GLU A 83 -7.43 20.42 -2.97
N LYS A 84 -6.41 21.19 -2.58
CA LYS A 84 -5.19 20.62 -2.02
C LYS A 84 -5.37 20.46 -0.52
N LEU A 85 -5.38 19.22 -0.04
CA LEU A 85 -5.38 18.96 1.40
C LEU A 85 -4.16 19.60 2.07
N PRO A 86 -4.29 20.02 3.34
CA PRO A 86 -3.16 20.49 4.12
C PRO A 86 -2.05 19.43 4.14
N LYS A 87 -0.81 19.82 3.82
CA LYS A 87 0.35 18.91 3.78
C LYS A 87 0.48 18.07 5.05
N LYS A 88 0.25 18.68 6.22
CA LYS A 88 0.29 18.00 7.53
C LYS A 88 -0.71 16.86 7.62
N THR A 89 -1.93 17.05 7.11
CA THR A 89 -2.97 16.03 7.08
C THR A 89 -2.57 14.86 6.16
N ALA A 90 -2.05 15.17 4.96
CA ALA A 90 -1.57 14.14 4.03
C ALA A 90 -0.42 13.31 4.64
N LEU A 91 0.51 13.96 5.35
CA LEU A 91 1.63 13.30 6.03
C LEU A 91 1.14 12.38 7.16
N ILE A 92 0.17 12.81 7.97
CA ILE A 92 -0.43 11.99 9.05
C ILE A 92 -1.09 10.74 8.45
N PHE A 93 -1.87 10.88 7.37
CA PHE A 93 -2.49 9.72 6.74
C PHE A 93 -1.45 8.78 6.13
N SER A 94 -0.42 9.30 5.49
CA SER A 94 0.63 8.49 4.87
C SER A 94 1.47 7.73 5.90
N THR A 95 1.88 8.39 6.99
CA THR A 95 2.61 7.75 8.10
C THR A 95 1.79 6.65 8.76
N MET A 96 0.52 6.91 9.05
CA MET A 96 -0.38 5.93 9.62
C MET A 96 -0.61 4.75 8.66
N GLY A 97 -0.64 5.02 7.34
CA GLY A 97 -0.74 4.02 6.28
C GLY A 97 0.44 3.08 6.26
N ALA A 98 1.65 3.62 6.36
CA ALA A 98 2.86 2.82 6.48
C ALA A 98 2.80 1.86 7.67
N ILE A 99 2.38 2.35 8.85
CA ILE A 99 2.32 1.54 10.08
C ILE A 99 1.25 0.45 9.96
N LEU A 100 0.03 0.82 9.54
CA LEU A 100 -1.10 -0.10 9.47
C LEU A 100 -0.92 -1.14 8.35
N CYS A 101 -0.49 -0.76 7.16
CA CYS A 101 -0.21 -1.70 6.07
C CYS A 101 0.95 -2.65 6.42
N CYS A 102 2.00 -2.15 7.09
CA CYS A 102 3.10 -2.98 7.54
C CYS A 102 2.63 -4.03 8.56
N THR A 103 1.91 -3.58 9.60
CA THR A 103 1.38 -4.46 10.65
C THR A 103 0.42 -5.49 10.07
N ALA A 104 -0.50 -5.06 9.21
CA ALA A 104 -1.48 -5.94 8.58
C ALA A 104 -0.80 -6.97 7.65
N GLY A 105 0.22 -6.56 6.89
CA GLY A 105 1.02 -7.47 6.06
C GLY A 105 1.79 -8.51 6.89
N LEU A 106 2.41 -8.10 8.00
CA LEU A 106 3.11 -9.00 8.91
C LEU A 106 2.17 -10.02 9.57
N ILE A 107 0.96 -9.61 9.94
CA ILE A 107 -0.06 -10.51 10.49
C ILE A 107 -0.41 -11.61 9.47
N LEU A 108 -0.65 -11.25 8.21
CA LEU A 108 -0.95 -12.24 7.16
C LEU A 108 0.20 -13.20 6.88
N ILE A 109 1.44 -12.71 6.84
CA ILE A 109 2.61 -13.55 6.62
C ILE A 109 2.80 -14.52 7.80
N ARG A 110 2.53 -14.08 9.03
CA ARG A 110 2.58 -14.94 10.21
C ARG A 110 1.48 -16.00 10.20
N ASP A 111 0.26 -15.63 9.82
CA ASP A 111 -0.84 -16.57 9.67
C ASP A 111 -0.53 -17.62 8.61
N TRP A 112 0.08 -17.21 7.50
CA TRP A 112 0.57 -18.11 6.46
C TRP A 112 1.60 -19.12 6.97
N ASP A 113 2.60 -18.69 7.75
CA ASP A 113 3.63 -19.58 8.32
C ASP A 113 3.03 -20.60 9.31
N ASN A 114 2.12 -20.14 10.18
CA ASN A 114 1.37 -21.01 11.08
C ASN A 114 0.51 -22.02 10.32
N PHE A 115 -0.06 -21.61 9.18
CA PHE A 115 -0.86 -22.48 8.32
C PHE A 115 -0.01 -23.54 7.61
N SER A 116 1.16 -23.15 7.09
CA SER A 116 2.14 -24.03 6.44
C SER A 116 2.61 -25.17 7.36
N SER A 117 2.74 -24.91 8.67
CA SER A 117 3.13 -25.92 9.65
C SER A 117 2.05 -26.97 9.98
N ASN A 118 0.77 -26.69 9.67
CA ASN A 118 -0.38 -27.57 9.95
C ASN A 118 -0.92 -28.20 8.65
N LEU A 119 -0.17 -29.17 8.11
CA LEU A 119 -0.38 -29.84 6.81
C LEU A 119 -1.56 -30.83 6.78
N ILE A 120 -2.80 -30.37 6.81
CA ILE A 120 -3.97 -31.20 6.48
C ILE A 120 -4.82 -30.48 5.42
N LEU A 121 -4.51 -30.73 4.13
CA LEU A 121 -5.32 -30.59 2.90
C LEU A 121 -4.65 -29.77 1.78
N ALA A 122 -4.37 -30.44 0.67
CA ALA A 122 -3.86 -29.88 -0.59
C ALA A 122 -4.77 -28.82 -1.25
N TYR A 123 -6.01 -28.66 -0.78
CA TYR A 123 -6.94 -27.62 -1.24
C TYR A 123 -6.69 -26.23 -0.63
N LEU A 124 -5.82 -26.12 0.37
CA LEU A 124 -5.46 -24.85 1.01
C LEU A 124 -4.20 -24.19 0.44
N GLN A 125 -3.50 -24.83 -0.50
CA GLN A 125 -2.29 -24.27 -1.11
C GLN A 125 -2.59 -22.95 -1.82
N GLU A 126 -3.67 -22.90 -2.60
CA GLU A 126 -4.05 -21.68 -3.34
C GLU A 126 -4.47 -20.54 -2.40
N TYR A 127 -5.16 -20.86 -1.30
CA TYR A 127 -5.49 -19.90 -0.24
C TYR A 127 -4.24 -19.36 0.47
N SER A 128 -3.33 -20.27 0.80
CA SER A 128 -2.05 -19.99 1.44
C SER A 128 -1.18 -19.06 0.57
N ASP A 129 -1.08 -19.37 -0.72
CA ASP A 129 -0.36 -18.56 -1.72
C ASP A 129 -0.98 -17.17 -1.89
N GLN A 130 -2.32 -17.06 -1.85
CA GLN A 130 -3.03 -15.78 -1.89
C GLN A 130 -2.80 -14.94 -0.62
N MET A 131 -2.75 -15.56 0.56
CA MET A 131 -2.48 -14.87 1.82
C MET A 131 -1.06 -14.29 1.86
N VAL A 132 -0.04 -15.07 1.48
CA VAL A 132 1.34 -14.57 1.43
C VAL A 132 1.52 -13.51 0.35
N ALA A 133 0.86 -13.67 -0.80
CA ALA A 133 0.86 -12.65 -1.85
C ALA A 133 0.22 -11.35 -1.32
N ALA A 134 -0.96 -11.40 -0.72
CA ALA A 134 -1.60 -10.23 -0.15
C ALA A 134 -0.75 -9.55 0.94
N GLY A 135 -0.17 -10.34 1.85
CA GLY A 135 0.74 -9.84 2.87
C GLY A 135 1.94 -9.12 2.25
N SER A 136 2.54 -9.70 1.21
CA SER A 136 3.67 -9.08 0.49
C SER A 136 3.29 -7.77 -0.20
N PHE A 137 2.12 -7.69 -0.83
CA PHE A 137 1.61 -6.45 -1.43
C PHE A 137 1.31 -5.38 -0.37
N ALA A 138 0.86 -5.76 0.82
CA ALA A 138 0.66 -4.83 1.93
C ALA A 138 1.99 -4.30 2.48
N ILE A 139 3.04 -5.13 2.56
CA ILE A 139 4.40 -4.66 2.90
C ILE A 139 4.94 -3.71 1.83
N LEU A 140 4.74 -4.02 0.54
CA LEU A 140 5.09 -3.12 -0.55
C LEU A 140 4.32 -1.80 -0.44
N ALA A 141 3.02 -1.83 -0.15
CA ALA A 141 2.22 -0.63 0.07
C ALA A 141 2.78 0.21 1.22
N ALA A 142 3.19 -0.43 2.34
CA ALA A 142 3.81 0.26 3.46
C ALA A 142 5.12 0.96 3.09
N LEU A 143 5.94 0.37 2.21
CA LEU A 143 7.13 1.03 1.67
C LEU A 143 6.77 2.24 0.82
N ILE A 144 5.74 2.15 -0.02
CA ILE A 144 5.30 3.31 -0.82
C ILE A 144 4.76 4.42 0.10
N PHE A 145 3.98 4.10 1.13
CA PHE A 145 3.53 5.09 2.13
C PHE A 145 4.71 5.75 2.86
N ALA A 146 5.76 4.99 3.18
CA ALA A 146 6.97 5.55 3.79
C ALA A 146 7.71 6.49 2.82
N ILE A 147 7.78 6.13 1.54
CA ILE A 147 8.36 6.95 0.48
C ILE A 147 7.54 8.25 0.28
N ASP A 148 6.22 8.14 0.24
CA ASP A 148 5.31 9.28 0.13
C ASP A 148 5.45 10.23 1.33
N THR A 149 5.55 9.68 2.53
CA THR A 149 5.85 10.44 3.75
C THR A 149 7.16 11.22 3.61
N TYR A 150 8.23 10.57 3.14
CA TYR A 150 9.53 11.20 2.95
C TYR A 150 9.48 12.34 1.92
N PHE A 151 8.85 12.12 0.77
CA PHE A 151 8.71 13.16 -0.26
C PHE A 151 7.81 14.31 0.18
N THR A 152 6.71 14.01 0.88
CA THR A 152 5.81 15.02 1.43
C THR A 152 6.53 15.90 2.46
N ASN A 153 7.39 15.32 3.31
CA ASN A 153 8.17 16.05 4.30
C ASN A 153 9.30 16.89 3.68
N LYS A 154 9.93 16.41 2.59
CA LYS A 154 11.06 17.09 1.94
C LYS A 154 10.65 18.28 1.05
N ASN A 155 9.39 18.34 0.64
CA ASN A 155 8.84 19.42 -0.20
C ASN A 155 8.28 20.61 0.62
N ASP A 156 8.73 20.79 1.86
CA ASP A 156 8.62 22.05 2.63
C ASP A 156 9.86 22.92 2.40
#